data_AF-A0A3P7NC17-F1
#
_entry.id   AF-A0A3P7NC17-F1
#
_cell.length_a   1.000
_cell.length_b   1.000
_cell.length_c   1.000
_cell.angle_alpha   90.00
_cell.angle_beta   90.00
_cell.angle_gamma   90.00
#
_symmetry.space_group_name_H-M   'P 1'
#
loop_
_entity.id
_entity.type
_entity.pdbx_description
1 polymer ?
#
loop_
_entity_poly.entity_id
_entity_poly.type
_entity_poly.pdbx_seq_one_letter_code
_entity_poly.pdbx_strand_id
1 'polypeptide(L)'
;MEEYEQTAAACAFIRQHTSVRPLVGIICGSGLGAAVATLVANPTIAWPVRVMKMLGAEYLFATNAAGGMNRKFKPGDMVVIQDHVDFSSLVGLNPLTGPNDESHLSYEAQLSRDFNHA
;
A
#
# COMPACT_ATOMS: atom_id res chain seq x y z
N MET A 1 2.20 -4.85 -18.66
CA MET A 1 1.14 -4.29 -19.52
C MET A 1 -0.24 -4.74 -19.05
N GLU A 2 -0.46 -6.04 -18.86
CA GLU A 2 -1.74 -6.61 -18.38
C GLU A 2 -2.22 -6.04 -17.03
N GLU A 3 -1.34 -5.88 -16.04
CA GLU A 3 -1.75 -5.36 -14.72
C GLU A 3 -2.11 -3.86 -14.72
N TYR A 4 -1.49 -3.07 -15.61
CA TYR A 4 -1.81 -1.65 -15.73
C TYR A 4 -3.19 -1.44 -16.36
N GLU A 5 -3.52 -2.24 -17.38
CA GLU A 5 -4.85 -2.25 -17.98
C GLU A 5 -5.93 -2.62 -16.94
N GLN A 6 -5.65 -3.60 -16.08
CA GLN A 6 -6.54 -3.95 -14.96
C GLN A 6 -6.69 -2.80 -13.97
N THR A 7 -5.62 -2.09 -13.66
CA THR A 7 -5.63 -0.90 -12.78
C THR A 7 -6.50 0.21 -13.37
N ALA A 8 -6.34 0.49 -14.66
CA ALA A 8 -7.12 1.50 -15.37
C ALA A 8 -8.61 1.12 -15.45
N ALA A 9 -8.92 -0.15 -15.74
CA ALA A 9 -10.28 -0.66 -15.74
C ALA A 9 -10.96 -0.53 -14.36
N ALA A 10 -10.25 -0.86 -13.28
CA ALA A 10 -10.75 -0.68 -11.92
C ALA A 10 -10.99 0.80 -11.58
N CYS A 11 -10.07 1.70 -11.96
CA CYS A 11 -10.24 3.12 -11.76
C CYS A 11 -11.45 3.67 -12.55
N ALA A 12 -11.64 3.23 -13.79
CA ALA A 12 -12.80 3.60 -14.60
C ALA A 12 -14.10 3.15 -13.94
N PHE A 13 -14.15 1.91 -13.46
CA PHE A 13 -15.30 1.37 -12.73
C PHE A 13 -15.60 2.17 -11.47
N ILE A 14 -14.59 2.44 -10.62
CA ILE A 14 -14.78 3.22 -9.38
C ILE A 14 -15.29 4.64 -9.70
N ARG A 15 -14.72 5.30 -10.71
CA ARG A 15 -15.13 6.66 -11.13
C ARG A 15 -16.56 6.74 -11.68
N GLN A 16 -17.13 5.63 -12.16
CA GLN A 16 -18.55 5.58 -12.52
C GLN A 16 -19.47 5.61 -11.30
N HIS A 17 -18.97 5.17 -10.13
CA HIS A 17 -19.75 5.02 -8.90
C HIS A 17 -19.47 6.11 -7.86
N THR A 18 -18.46 6.96 -8.10
CA THR A 18 -18.18 8.11 -7.25
C THR A 18 -17.44 9.21 -8.03
N SER A 19 -17.75 10.47 -7.73
CA SER A 19 -17.01 11.64 -8.20
C SER A 19 -15.82 12.00 -7.31
N VAL A 20 -15.68 11.32 -6.16
CA VAL A 20 -14.60 11.60 -5.20
C VAL A 20 -13.24 11.26 -5.81
N ARG A 21 -12.30 12.19 -5.67
CA ARG A 21 -10.89 11.99 -5.96
C ARG A 21 -10.11 12.02 -4.65
N PRO A 22 -9.65 10.87 -4.14
CA PRO A 22 -9.03 10.83 -2.82
C PRO A 22 -7.66 11.49 -2.88
N LEU A 23 -7.38 12.37 -1.92
CA LEU A 23 -6.02 12.86 -1.65
C LEU A 23 -5.22 11.83 -0.83
N VAL A 24 -5.94 11.04 -0.02
CA VAL A 24 -5.39 10.12 0.97
C VAL A 24 -5.99 8.73 0.78
N GLY A 25 -5.14 7.72 0.66
CA GLY A 25 -5.50 6.30 0.76
C GLY A 25 -5.31 5.78 2.19
N ILE A 26 -6.18 4.90 2.64
CA ILE A 26 -6.07 4.25 3.95
C ILE A 26 -6.19 2.74 3.77
N ILE A 27 -5.21 1.99 4.29
CA ILE A 27 -5.25 0.53 4.38
C ILE A 27 -5.36 0.14 5.85
N CYS A 28 -6.48 -0.47 6.22
CA CYS A 28 -6.74 -0.94 7.57
C CYS A 28 -6.40 -2.44 7.70
N GLY A 29 -5.42 -2.78 8.53
CA GLY A 29 -5.10 -4.16 8.88
C GLY A 29 -6.13 -4.83 9.81
N SER A 30 -5.82 -6.06 10.23
CA SER A 30 -6.69 -6.86 11.11
C SER A 30 -7.03 -6.14 12.42
N GLY A 31 -8.29 -6.22 12.85
CA GLY A 31 -8.78 -5.57 14.06
C GLY A 31 -9.13 -4.08 13.93
N LEU A 32 -8.82 -3.42 12.79
CA LEU A 32 -9.23 -2.04 12.49
C LEU A 32 -10.20 -1.91 11.30
N GLY A 33 -10.60 -3.02 10.68
CA GLY A 33 -11.39 -3.05 9.44
C GLY A 33 -12.89 -2.72 9.55
N ALA A 34 -13.39 -2.24 10.70
CA ALA A 34 -14.81 -1.93 10.88
C ALA A 34 -15.35 -0.81 9.93
N ALA A 35 -14.48 -0.18 9.13
CA ALA A 35 -14.84 0.88 8.20
C ALA A 35 -14.88 0.48 6.71
N VAL A 36 -14.18 -0.58 6.26
CA VAL A 36 -14.14 -0.96 4.83
C VAL A 36 -13.84 -2.44 4.68
N ALA A 37 -14.87 -3.26 4.45
CA ALA A 37 -14.74 -4.68 4.22
C ALA A 37 -15.46 -5.10 2.93
N THR A 38 -14.95 -4.67 1.77
CA THR A 38 -15.32 -5.30 0.50
C THR A 38 -14.22 -5.03 -0.53
N LEU A 39 -13.84 -6.09 -1.27
CA LEU A 39 -12.84 -6.18 -2.36
C LEU A 39 -11.43 -6.57 -1.89
N VAL A 40 -11.05 -7.85 -2.07
CA VAL A 40 -9.84 -8.32 -2.77
C VAL A 40 -9.96 -9.86 -2.94
N ALA A 41 -9.84 -10.36 -4.18
CA ALA A 41 -9.85 -11.80 -4.51
C ALA A 41 -8.72 -12.21 -5.49
N ASN A 42 -7.62 -11.44 -5.58
CA ASN A 42 -6.47 -11.74 -6.43
C ASN A 42 -5.15 -11.32 -5.72
N PRO A 43 -4.10 -12.16 -5.66
CA PRO A 43 -2.96 -12.01 -4.74
C PRO A 43 -1.85 -11.03 -5.17
N THR A 44 -2.15 -9.92 -5.84
CA THR A 44 -1.20 -8.80 -5.95
C THR A 44 -1.41 -7.83 -4.78
N ILE A 45 -0.70 -8.07 -3.67
CA ILE A 45 -0.85 -7.37 -2.38
C ILE A 45 -0.72 -5.83 -2.53
N ALA A 46 0.06 -5.35 -3.50
CA ALA A 46 0.28 -3.92 -3.75
C ALA A 46 -0.68 -3.28 -4.77
N TRP A 47 -1.53 -4.06 -5.45
CA TRP A 47 -2.42 -3.54 -6.51
C TRP A 47 -3.40 -2.43 -6.03
N PRO A 48 -4.03 -2.54 -4.84
CA PRO A 48 -4.88 -1.46 -4.32
C PRO A 48 -4.14 -0.13 -4.17
N VAL A 49 -2.83 -0.14 -3.85
CA VAL A 49 -2.02 1.08 -3.74
C VAL A 49 -1.88 1.75 -5.12
N ARG A 50 -1.68 0.96 -6.18
CA ARG A 50 -1.61 1.46 -7.57
C ARG A 50 -2.94 2.07 -8.01
N VAL A 51 -4.07 1.42 -7.66
CA VAL A 51 -5.41 1.96 -7.90
C VAL A 51 -5.62 3.28 -7.16
N MET A 52 -5.29 3.35 -5.87
CA MET A 52 -5.39 4.59 -5.08
C MET A 52 -4.56 5.72 -5.72
N LYS A 53 -3.32 5.43 -6.15
CA LYS A 53 -2.47 6.41 -6.83
C LYS A 53 -3.09 6.93 -8.12
N MET A 54 -3.64 6.04 -8.96
CA MET A 54 -4.30 6.43 -10.23
C MET A 54 -5.65 7.16 -10.01
N LEU A 55 -6.32 6.92 -8.88
CA LEU A 55 -7.49 7.70 -8.47
C LEU A 55 -7.14 9.11 -7.98
N GLY A 56 -5.89 9.35 -7.58
CA GLY A 56 -5.37 10.67 -7.20
C GLY A 56 -4.71 10.73 -5.83
N ALA A 57 -4.59 9.61 -5.11
CA ALA A 57 -4.01 9.63 -3.77
C ALA A 57 -2.52 10.02 -3.82
N GLU A 58 -2.16 10.98 -2.98
CA GLU A 58 -0.79 11.44 -2.79
C GLU A 58 -0.17 10.83 -1.52
N TYR A 59 -1.00 10.57 -0.52
CA TYR A 59 -0.58 10.00 0.76
C TYR A 59 -1.24 8.64 1.00
N LEU A 60 -0.51 7.74 1.65
CA LEU A 60 -1.01 6.44 2.09
C LEU A 60 -0.80 6.29 3.59
N PHE A 61 -1.87 6.05 4.33
CA PHE A 61 -1.80 5.57 5.71
C PHE A 61 -2.07 4.08 5.74
N ALA A 62 -1.13 3.31 6.28
CA ALA A 62 -1.30 1.88 6.48
C ALA A 62 -1.25 1.57 7.99
N THR A 63 -2.24 0.83 8.48
CA THR A 63 -2.28 0.36 9.86
C THR A 63 -2.23 -1.15 9.89
N ASN A 64 -1.57 -1.73 10.88
CA ASN A 64 -1.59 -3.17 11.10
C ASN A 64 -1.57 -3.48 12.60
N ALA A 65 -2.02 -4.68 12.95
CA ALA A 65 -1.76 -5.27 14.24
C ALA A 65 -0.44 -6.07 14.16
N ALA A 66 0.48 -5.81 15.09
CA ALA A 66 1.77 -6.50 15.17
C ALA A 66 2.09 -6.98 16.59
N GLY A 67 2.94 -7.99 16.69
CA GLY A 67 3.56 -8.40 17.95
C GLY A 67 4.70 -7.46 18.34
N GLY A 68 4.67 -6.92 19.55
CA GLY A 68 5.74 -6.06 20.06
C GLY A 68 6.97 -6.86 20.50
N MET A 69 8.10 -6.71 19.81
CA MET A 69 9.39 -7.29 20.25
C MET A 69 10.09 -6.44 21.31
N ASN A 70 9.82 -5.13 21.34
CA ASN A 70 10.34 -4.27 22.39
C ASN A 70 9.64 -4.58 23.72
N ARG A 71 10.42 -4.98 24.72
CA ARG A 71 9.92 -5.38 26.06
C ARG A 71 9.16 -4.28 26.81
N LYS A 72 9.26 -3.03 26.34
CA LYS A 72 8.51 -1.89 26.89
C LYS A 72 7.08 -1.78 26.35
N PHE A 73 6.79 -2.40 25.20
CA PHE A 73 5.47 -2.35 24.60
C PHE A 73 4.46 -3.20 25.37
N LYS A 74 3.22 -2.73 25.38
CA LYS A 74 2.07 -3.41 25.97
C LYS A 74 0.99 -3.60 24.90
N PRO A 75 0.13 -4.62 25.03
CA PRO A 75 -1.04 -4.75 24.17
C PRO A 75 -1.87 -3.46 24.17
N GLY A 76 -2.20 -2.97 22.97
CA GLY A 76 -2.93 -1.71 22.77
C GLY A 76 -2.05 -0.47 22.55
N ASP A 77 -0.72 -0.57 22.69
CA ASP A 77 0.17 0.54 22.35
C ASP A 77 0.13 0.81 20.84
N MET A 78 0.04 2.09 20.47
CA MET A 78 0.19 2.57 19.10
C MET A 78 1.66 2.84 18.82
N VAL A 79 2.19 2.24 17.76
CA VAL A 79 3.59 2.39 17.36
C VAL A 79 3.66 3.03 15.98
N VAL A 80 4.37 4.15 15.87
CA VAL A 80 4.68 4.77 14.58
C VAL A 80 5.85 4.01 13.96
N ILE A 81 5.64 3.48 12.76
CA ILE A 81 6.68 2.82 11.99
C ILE A 81 7.58 3.92 11.40
N GLN A 82 8.84 3.93 11.82
CA GLN A 82 9.85 4.85 11.29
C GLN A 82 10.73 4.18 10.24
N ASP A 83 10.84 2.85 10.29
CA ASP A 83 11.61 2.04 9.35
C ASP A 83 11.14 0.58 9.42
N HIS A 84 11.58 -0.24 8.46
CA HIS A 84 11.24 -1.65 8.36
C HIS A 84 12.41 -2.51 7.89
N VAL A 85 12.37 -3.80 8.22
CA VAL A 85 13.26 -4.83 7.67
C VAL A 85 12.41 -5.76 6.80
N ASP A 86 12.66 -5.74 5.50
CA ASP A 86 11.91 -6.55 4.53
C ASP A 86 12.63 -7.86 4.20
N PHE A 87 12.31 -8.90 4.96
CA PHE A 87 12.81 -10.26 4.69
C PHE A 87 12.26 -10.87 3.40
N SER A 88 11.09 -10.43 2.92
CA SER A 88 10.49 -10.98 1.70
C SER A 88 11.28 -10.59 0.47
N SER A 89 11.75 -9.34 0.41
CA SER A 89 12.65 -8.86 -0.64
C SER A 89 14.00 -9.59 -0.66
N LEU A 90 14.54 -9.96 0.51
CA LEU A 90 15.81 -10.70 0.60
C LEU A 90 15.75 -12.09 -0.04
N VAL A 91 14.55 -12.66 -0.18
CA VAL A 91 14.33 -13.96 -0.82
C VAL A 91 13.66 -13.83 -2.21
N GLY A 92 13.66 -12.62 -2.79
CA GLY A 92 13.16 -12.36 -4.15
C GLY A 92 11.65 -12.20 -4.27
N LEU A 93 10.93 -11.99 -3.17
CA LEU A 93 9.47 -11.78 -3.14
C LEU A 93 9.12 -10.29 -2.98
N ASN A 94 9.87 -9.40 -3.64
CA ASN A 94 9.59 -7.96 -3.62
C ASN A 94 8.39 -7.64 -4.54
N PRO A 95 7.40 -6.83 -4.12
CA PRO A 95 6.28 -6.41 -4.98
C PRO A 95 6.68 -5.64 -6.26
N LEU A 96 7.90 -5.12 -6.31
CA LEU A 96 8.51 -4.43 -7.45
C LEU A 96 9.32 -5.38 -8.35
N THR A 97 9.42 -6.67 -8.00
CA THR A 97 10.07 -7.66 -8.85
C THR A 97 9.31 -7.78 -10.18
N GLY A 98 10.01 -7.56 -11.28
CA GLY A 98 9.46 -7.62 -12.63
C GLY A 98 9.89 -6.42 -13.48
N PRO A 99 9.35 -6.28 -14.70
CA PRO A 99 9.61 -5.12 -15.54
C PRO A 99 9.16 -3.83 -14.86
N ASN A 100 10.05 -2.84 -14.77
CA ASN A 100 9.72 -1.52 -14.25
C ASN A 100 9.03 -0.69 -15.33
N ASP A 101 8.00 0.06 -14.94
CA ASP A 101 7.39 1.08 -15.79
C ASP A 101 8.09 2.43 -15.54
N GLU A 102 8.80 2.94 -16.55
CA GLU A 102 9.60 4.16 -16.45
C GLU A 102 8.76 5.44 -16.26
N SER A 103 7.44 5.38 -16.42
CA SER A 103 6.55 6.50 -16.08
C SER A 103 6.45 6.75 -14.56
N HIS A 104 6.92 5.81 -13.75
CA HIS A 104 7.00 5.91 -12.30
C HIS A 104 8.45 6.08 -11.80
N LEU A 105 8.62 6.35 -10.51
CA LEU A 105 9.95 6.52 -9.89
C LEU A 105 10.86 5.33 -10.21
N SER A 106 12.16 5.57 -10.35
CA SER A 106 13.14 4.48 -10.50
C SER A 106 13.12 3.56 -9.28
N TYR A 107 13.45 2.29 -9.48
CA TYR A 107 13.48 1.27 -8.42
C TYR A 107 14.27 1.73 -7.17
N GLU A 108 15.44 2.34 -7.36
CA GLU A 108 16.27 2.89 -6.28
C GLU A 108 15.62 4.07 -5.54
N ALA A 109 14.86 4.90 -6.25
CA ALA A 109 14.16 6.04 -5.67
C ALA A 109 12.93 5.62 -4.86
N GLN A 110 12.35 4.45 -5.15
CA GLN A 110 11.22 3.91 -4.41
C GLN A 110 11.66 3.41 -3.02
N LEU A 111 12.74 2.62 -2.92
CA LEU A 111 13.21 2.04 -1.65
C LEU A 111 13.85 3.04 -0.67
N SER A 112 14.35 4.17 -1.16
CA SER A 112 15.08 5.14 -0.31
C SER A 112 14.17 6.10 0.46
N ARG A 113 12.85 6.06 0.25
CA ARG A 113 11.91 7.08 0.74
C ARG A 113 10.71 6.55 1.54
N ASP A 114 10.69 5.27 1.89
CA ASP A 114 9.50 4.60 2.42
C ASP A 114 8.85 5.26 3.66
N PHE A 115 9.64 5.86 4.55
CA PHE A 115 9.12 6.53 5.77
C PHE A 115 9.72 7.91 6.04
N ASN A 116 10.53 8.45 5.13
CA ASN A 116 11.25 9.72 5.33
C ASN A 116 10.47 10.90 4.76
N HIS A 117 9.55 11.44 5.56
CA HIS A 117 8.90 12.73 5.35
C HIS A 117 8.81 13.56 6.63
N ALA A 118 9.94 13.67 7.35
CA ALA A 118 10.15 14.68 8.39
C ALA A 118 11.17 15.73 7.90
#